data_AF-A0A3D0ETA2-F1
#
_entry.id   AF-A0A3D0ETA2-F1
#
_cell.length_a   1.000
_cell.length_b   1.000
_cell.length_c   1.000
_cell.angle_alpha   90.00
_cell.angle_beta   90.00
_cell.angle_gamma   90.00
#
_symmetry.space_group_name_H-M   'P 1'
#
loop_
_entity.id
_entity.type
_entity.pdbx_description
1 polymer ?
#
loop_
_entity_poly.entity_id
_entity_poly.type
_entity_poly.pdbx_seq_one_letter_code
_entity_poly.pdbx_strand_id
1 'polypeptide(L)'
;MDTYIGMWGWIWVVAFLVLFIGIGVWGMKKTKNDEDFAVARGAYGPITLAFAFAATIASGATFMSVPGMAYSKGFAAIWYPATYPIAIYVGMILAIKLIKRAGDKFRSNSLPEFLGQR
;
A
#
# COMPACT_ATOMS: atom_id res chain seq x y z
N MET A 1 29.54 11.92 17.25
CA MET A 1 28.53 11.62 16.22
C MET A 1 29.01 12.27 14.94
N ASP A 2 29.25 11.49 13.89
CA ASP A 2 29.76 12.01 12.63
C ASP A 2 28.71 12.92 11.99
N THR A 3 28.96 14.24 12.05
CA THR A 3 28.04 15.28 11.60
C THR A 3 27.61 15.10 10.14
N TYR A 4 28.47 14.46 9.34
CA TYR A 4 28.21 14.09 7.95
C TYR A 4 27.06 13.09 7.79
N ILE A 5 26.97 12.06 8.64
CA ILE A 5 25.91 11.04 8.54
C ILE A 5 24.54 11.68 8.81
N GLY A 6 24.47 12.57 9.82
CA GLY A 6 23.25 13.32 10.11
C GLY A 6 22.83 14.23 8.96
N MET A 7 23.79 15.00 8.40
CA MET A 7 23.53 15.89 7.27
C MET A 7 23.00 15.15 6.04
N TRP A 8 23.64 14.05 5.63
CA TRP A 8 23.16 13.23 4.52
C TRP A 8 21.80 12.60 4.80
N GLY A 9 21.55 12.14 6.02
CA GLY A 9 20.25 11.62 6.43
C GLY A 9 19.13 12.64 6.24
N TRP A 10 19.33 13.87 6.70
CA TRP A 10 18.35 14.93 6.54
C TRP A 10 18.11 15.31 5.08
N ILE A 11 19.15 15.34 4.24
CA ILE A 11 19.01 15.58 2.80
C ILE A 11 18.08 14.55 2.16
N TRP A 12 18.27 13.26 2.45
CA TRP A 12 17.41 12.20 1.91
C TRP A 12 15.98 12.27 2.43
N VAL A 13 15.78 12.62 3.71
CA VAL A 13 14.45 12.83 4.29
C VAL A 13 13.72 13.97 3.59
N VAL A 14 14.38 15.12 3.41
CA VAL A 14 13.78 16.27 2.72
C VAL A 14 13.46 15.93 1.27
N ALA A 15 14.39 15.28 0.55
CA ALA A 15 14.16 14.85 -0.83
C ALA A 15 12.98 13.88 -0.94
N PHE A 16 12.86 12.92 -0.03
CA PHE A 16 11.74 11.99 0.05
C PHE A 16 10.41 12.74 0.27
N LEU A 17 10.35 13.65 1.24
CA LEU A 17 9.14 14.42 1.54
C LEU A 17 8.72 15.28 0.35
N VAL A 18 9.66 16.00 -0.27
CA VAL A 18 9.38 16.85 -1.45
C VAL A 18 8.83 16.00 -2.60
N LEU A 19 9.43 14.84 -2.86
CA LEU A 19 8.96 13.93 -3.90
C LEU A 19 7.51 13.47 -3.65
N PHE A 20 7.20 12.98 -2.44
CA PHE A 20 5.88 12.46 -2.11
C PHE A 20 4.81 13.56 -2.05
N ILE A 21 5.15 14.75 -1.53
CA ILE A 21 4.27 15.92 -1.58
C ILE A 21 4.00 16.32 -3.04
N GLY A 22 5.04 16.34 -3.88
CA GLY A 22 4.92 16.65 -5.30
C GLY A 22 3.99 15.68 -6.03
N ILE A 23 4.11 14.38 -5.78
CA ILE A 23 3.21 13.34 -6.31
C ILE A 23 1.78 13.57 -5.79
N GLY A 24 1.61 13.88 -4.50
CA GLY A 24 0.32 14.18 -3.90
C GLY A 24 -0.36 15.38 -4.56
N VAL A 25 0.35 16.49 -4.74
CA VAL A 25 -0.16 17.69 -5.43
C VAL A 25 -0.51 17.39 -6.89
N TRP A 26 0.28 16.58 -7.58
CA TRP A 26 -0.02 16.15 -8.94
C TRP A 26 -1.27 15.25 -9.01
N GLY A 27 -1.42 14.33 -8.06
CA GLY A 27 -2.61 13.48 -7.92
C GLY A 27 -3.86 14.30 -7.64
N MET A 28 -3.79 15.25 -6.70
CA MET A 28 -4.92 16.13 -6.36
C MET A 28 -5.45 16.91 -7.57
N LYS A 29 -4.58 17.35 -8.47
CA LYS A 29 -5.00 18.03 -9.72
C LYS A 29 -5.80 17.14 -10.67
N LYS A 30 -5.72 15.81 -10.53
CA LYS A 30 -6.47 14.84 -11.35
C LYS A 30 -7.79 14.40 -10.72
N THR A 31 -7.97 14.61 -9.42
CA THR A 31 -9.19 14.26 -8.69
C THR A 31 -10.25 15.34 -8.89
N LYS A 32 -11.39 15.00 -9.49
CA LYS A 32 -12.48 15.97 -9.76
C LYS A 32 -13.72 15.76 -8.93
N ASN A 33 -13.92 14.56 -8.40
CA ASN A 33 -15.08 14.19 -7.61
C ASN A 33 -14.70 13.17 -6.51
N ASP A 34 -15.66 12.85 -5.64
CA ASP A 34 -15.44 11.97 -4.49
C ASP A 34 -15.17 10.50 -4.90
N GLU A 35 -15.71 10.05 -6.04
CA GLU A 35 -15.48 8.70 -6.59
C GLU A 35 -14.04 8.55 -7.12
N ASP A 36 -13.50 9.59 -7.75
CA ASP A 36 -12.10 9.67 -8.21
C ASP A 36 -11.15 9.64 -7.02
N PHE A 37 -11.53 10.24 -5.89
CA PHE A 37 -10.73 10.25 -4.67
C PHE A 37 -10.76 8.89 -3.96
N ALA A 38 -11.95 8.31 -3.79
CA ALA A 38 -12.14 7.12 -2.97
C ALA A 38 -11.77 5.81 -3.69
N VAL A 39 -12.05 5.71 -4.99
CA VAL A 39 -11.92 4.44 -5.74
C VAL A 39 -11.04 4.58 -6.97
N ALA A 40 -10.99 5.77 -7.60
CA ALA A 40 -10.27 6.02 -8.83
C ALA A 40 -10.57 4.95 -9.91
N ARG A 41 -11.86 4.67 -10.14
CA ARG A 41 -12.31 3.54 -10.99
C ARG A 41 -11.74 3.63 -12.40
N GLY A 42 -11.00 2.59 -12.79
CA GLY A 42 -10.43 2.50 -14.13
C GLY A 42 -9.31 3.52 -14.43
N ALA A 43 -8.87 4.31 -13.44
CA ALA A 43 -7.84 5.33 -13.64
C ALA A 43 -6.42 4.75 -13.75
N TYR A 44 -6.19 3.56 -13.19
CA TYR A 44 -4.88 2.91 -13.14
C TYR A 44 -4.88 1.53 -13.81
N GLY A 45 -3.80 1.25 -14.54
CA GLY A 45 -3.57 -0.05 -15.17
C GLY A 45 -3.24 -1.15 -14.14
N PRO A 46 -3.31 -2.43 -14.55
CA PRO A 46 -3.14 -3.57 -13.65
C PRO A 46 -1.76 -3.63 -12.98
N ILE A 47 -0.70 -3.20 -13.68
CA ILE A 47 0.67 -3.20 -13.16
C ILE A 47 0.83 -2.15 -12.06
N THR A 48 0.36 -0.92 -12.29
CA THR A 48 0.42 0.16 -11.30
C THR A 48 -0.35 -0.21 -10.04
N LEU A 49 -1.54 -0.81 -10.21
CA LEU A 49 -2.31 -1.33 -9.08
C LEU A 49 -1.56 -2.44 -8.34
N ALA A 50 -0.94 -3.39 -9.04
CA ALA A 50 -0.17 -4.46 -8.40
C ALA A 50 0.96 -3.91 -7.52
N PHE A 51 1.71 -2.90 -8.00
CA PHE A 51 2.73 -2.23 -7.19
C PHE A 51 2.15 -1.46 -6.01
N ALA A 52 1.04 -0.74 -6.20
CA ALA A 52 0.36 -0.02 -5.11
C ALA A 52 -0.15 -0.98 -4.03
N PHE A 53 -0.67 -2.14 -4.42
CA PHE A 53 -1.06 -3.21 -3.50
C PHE A 53 0.15 -3.79 -2.76
N ALA A 54 1.23 -4.12 -3.48
CA ALA A 54 2.46 -4.62 -2.87
C ALA A 54 3.02 -3.62 -1.83
N ALA A 55 3.02 -2.32 -2.16
CA ALA A 55 3.45 -1.26 -1.27
C ALA A 55 2.53 -1.11 -0.05
N THR A 56 1.21 -1.25 -0.21
CA THR A 56 0.24 -1.20 0.90
C THR A 56 0.49 -2.33 1.92
N ILE A 57 0.84 -3.52 1.44
CA ILE A 57 1.15 -4.68 2.28
C ILE A 57 2.53 -4.51 2.96
N ALA A 58 3.49 -3.92 2.24
CA ALA A 58 4.83 -3.64 2.73
C ALA A 58 4.84 -2.40 3.65
N SER A 59 4.49 -2.59 4.92
CA SER A 59 4.52 -1.52 5.92
C SER A 59 5.86 -1.42 6.67
N GLY A 60 6.09 -0.28 7.33
CA GLY A 60 7.20 -0.11 8.26
C GLY A 60 7.16 -1.10 9.44
N ALA A 61 5.96 -1.52 9.86
CA ALA A 61 5.82 -2.57 10.86
C ALA A 61 6.40 -3.89 10.35
N THR A 62 6.13 -4.27 9.10
CA THR A 62 6.71 -5.48 8.49
C THR A 62 8.24 -5.38 8.39
N PHE A 63 8.75 -4.22 7.95
CA PHE A 63 10.18 -3.99 7.78
C PHE A 63 10.97 -4.11 9.09
N MET A 64 10.41 -3.63 10.21
CA MET A 64 11.04 -3.73 11.52
C MET A 64 10.78 -5.08 12.21
N SER A 65 9.59 -5.67 12.00
CA SER A 65 9.18 -6.90 12.71
C SER A 65 9.98 -8.11 12.27
N VAL A 66 10.31 -8.25 10.98
CA VAL A 66 11.02 -9.43 10.47
C VAL A 66 12.45 -9.52 11.03
N PRO A 67 13.28 -8.47 10.99
CA PRO A 67 14.59 -8.48 11.66
C PRO A 67 14.48 -8.68 13.17
N GLY A 68 13.49 -8.05 13.84
CA GLY A 68 13.27 -8.25 15.28
C GLY A 68 12.91 -9.70 15.65
N MET A 69 12.10 -10.36 14.80
CA MET A 69 11.83 -11.79 14.94
C MET A 69 13.05 -12.64 14.63
N ALA A 70 13.85 -12.28 13.63
CA ALA A 70 15.08 -12.99 13.31
C ALA A 70 16.12 -12.87 14.45
N TYR A 71 16.18 -11.71 15.10
CA TYR A 71 17.04 -11.48 16.26
C TYR A 71 16.63 -12.37 17.45
N SER A 72 15.33 -12.54 17.70
CA SER A 72 14.83 -13.32 18.85
C SER A 72 14.67 -14.82 18.58
N LYS A 73 14.31 -15.22 17.36
CA LYS A 73 13.96 -16.61 17.00
C LYS A 73 14.92 -17.24 15.97
N GLY A 74 15.93 -16.51 15.54
CA GLY A 74 16.90 -16.98 14.55
C GLY A 74 16.28 -17.24 13.18
N PHE A 75 16.85 -18.21 12.45
CA PHE A 75 16.48 -18.52 11.07
C PHE A 75 14.99 -18.93 10.90
N ALA A 76 14.35 -19.44 11.97
CA ALA A 76 12.92 -19.78 11.93
C ALA A 76 12.02 -18.59 11.54
N ALA A 77 12.47 -17.35 11.76
CA ALA A 77 11.74 -16.15 11.36
C ALA A 77 11.53 -16.03 9.83
N ILE A 78 12.30 -16.75 9.00
CA ILE A 78 12.20 -16.73 7.54
C ILE A 78 10.84 -17.22 7.01
N TRP A 79 10.14 -18.07 7.77
CA TRP A 79 8.83 -18.56 7.38
C TRP A 79 7.79 -17.45 7.26
N TYR A 80 7.96 -16.35 8.02
CA TYR A 80 7.06 -15.22 7.95
C TYR A 80 7.14 -14.48 6.60
N PRO A 81 8.29 -13.91 6.18
CA PRO A 81 8.39 -13.28 4.87
C PRO A 81 8.23 -14.27 3.70
N ALA A 82 8.47 -15.57 3.89
CA ALA A 82 8.25 -16.57 2.85
C ALA A 82 6.75 -16.84 2.60
N THR A 83 5.94 -16.95 3.65
CA THR A 83 4.53 -17.37 3.52
C THR A 83 3.56 -16.20 3.40
N TYR A 84 3.84 -15.08 4.08
CA TYR A 84 2.93 -13.95 4.19
C TYR A 84 2.58 -13.30 2.83
N PRO A 85 3.55 -12.96 1.95
CA PRO A 85 3.22 -12.40 0.64
C PRO A 85 2.45 -13.40 -0.22
N ILE A 86 2.85 -14.67 -0.22
CA ILE A 86 2.20 -15.73 -1.01
C ILE A 86 0.73 -15.86 -0.61
N ALA A 87 0.45 -15.98 0.68
CA ALA A 87 -0.91 -16.11 1.19
C ALA A 87 -1.78 -14.91 0.82
N ILE A 88 -1.25 -13.69 0.95
CA ILE A 88 -1.99 -12.47 0.60
C ILE A 88 -2.24 -12.37 -0.89
N TYR A 89 -1.23 -12.58 -1.74
CA TYR A 89 -1.43 -12.48 -3.19
C TYR A 89 -2.39 -13.55 -3.70
N VAL A 90 -2.30 -14.78 -3.21
CA VAL A 90 -3.25 -15.84 -3.56
C VAL A 90 -4.66 -15.50 -3.08
N GLY A 91 -4.83 -15.10 -1.82
CA GLY A 91 -6.13 -14.68 -1.29
C GLY A 91 -6.73 -13.52 -2.08
N MET A 92 -5.91 -12.55 -2.46
CA MET A 92 -6.31 -11.42 -3.30
C MET A 92 -6.72 -11.86 -4.70
N ILE A 93 -5.95 -12.70 -5.39
CA ILE A 93 -6.33 -13.18 -6.74
C ILE A 93 -7.68 -13.90 -6.73
N LEU A 94 -7.96 -14.67 -5.66
CA LEU A 94 -9.23 -15.35 -5.48
C LEU A 94 -10.38 -14.35 -5.20
N ALA A 95 -10.13 -13.35 -4.35
CA ALA A 95 -11.15 -12.40 -3.91
C ALA A 95 -11.38 -11.23 -4.89
N ILE A 96 -10.39 -10.83 -5.69
CA ILE A 96 -10.42 -9.58 -6.46
C ILE A 96 -11.52 -9.57 -7.51
N LYS A 97 -11.84 -10.72 -8.11
CA LYS A 97 -12.96 -10.85 -9.06
C LYS A 97 -14.31 -10.61 -8.38
N LEU A 98 -14.48 -11.13 -7.16
CA LEU A 98 -15.69 -10.93 -6.37
C LEU A 98 -15.82 -9.48 -5.91
N ILE A 99 -14.75 -8.93 -5.33
CA ILE A 99 -14.69 -7.54 -4.85
C ILE A 99 -14.96 -6.57 -5.99
N LYS A 100 -14.33 -6.77 -7.15
CA LYS A 100 -14.54 -5.91 -8.32
C LYS A 100 -15.97 -5.95 -8.82
N ARG A 101 -16.56 -7.14 -9.00
CA ARG A 101 -17.95 -7.29 -9.45
C ARG A 101 -18.96 -6.68 -8.46
N ALA A 102 -18.75 -6.88 -7.16
CA ALA A 102 -19.59 -6.27 -6.13
C ALA A 102 -19.43 -4.74 -6.11
N GLY A 103 -18.19 -4.25 -6.10
CA GLY A 103 -17.91 -2.81 -6.13
C GLY A 103 -18.48 -2.12 -7.36
N ASP A 104 -18.41 -2.74 -8.54
CA ASP A 104 -18.98 -2.21 -9.79
C ASP A 104 -20.52 -2.22 -9.79
N LYS A 105 -21.15 -3.25 -9.20
CA LYS A 105 -22.61 -3.38 -9.15
C LYS A 105 -23.27 -2.37 -8.21
N PHE A 106 -22.70 -2.15 -7.03
CA PHE A 106 -23.31 -1.33 -5.97
C PHE A 106 -22.87 0.14 -6.00
N ARG A 107 -21.86 0.48 -6.82
CA ARG A 107 -21.23 1.82 -6.93
C ARG A 107 -20.93 2.49 -5.58
N SER A 108 -20.73 1.71 -4.52
CA SER A 108 -20.31 2.20 -3.22
C SER A 108 -18.85 2.65 -3.28
N ASN A 109 -18.54 3.79 -2.66
CA ASN A 109 -17.19 4.33 -2.57
C ASN A 109 -16.40 3.78 -1.38
N SER A 110 -17.07 3.06 -0.46
CA SER A 110 -16.44 2.45 0.71
C SER A 110 -17.14 1.15 1.15
N LEU A 111 -16.46 0.32 1.94
CA LEU A 111 -17.07 -0.86 2.55
C LEU A 111 -18.25 -0.53 3.49
N PRO A 112 -18.17 0.48 4.38
CA PRO A 112 -19.30 0.86 5.21
C PRO A 112 -20.55 1.24 4.40
N GLU A 113 -20.38 1.99 3.31
CA GLU A 113 -21.47 2.35 2.42
C GLU A 113 -22.09 1.12 1.75
N PHE A 114 -21.26 0.18 1.27
CA PHE A 114 -21.74 -1.10 0.72
C PHE A 114 -22.57 -1.90 1.72
N LEU A 115 -22.16 -1.93 2.99
CA LEU A 115 -22.89 -2.65 4.05
C LEU A 115 -24.18 -1.93 4.44
N GLY A 116 -24.23 -0.60 4.34
CA GLY A 116 -25.41 0.22 4.63
C GLY A 116 -26.47 0.23 3.52
N GLN A 117 -26.15 -0.23 2.31
CA GLN A 117 -27.10 -0.39 1.20
C GLN A 117 -27.93 -1.69 1.28
N ARG A 118 -27.84 -2.41 2.40
CA ARG A 118 -28.58 -3.64 2.70
C ARG A 118 -29.78 -3.31 3.57
#